data_AF-A0A644T820-F1
#
_entry.id   AF-A0A644T820-F1
#
_cell.length_a   1.000
_cell.length_b   1.000
_cell.length_c   1.000
_cell.angle_alpha   90.00
_cell.angle_beta   90.00
_cell.angle_gamma   90.00
#
_symmetry.space_group_name_H-M   'P 1'
#
loop_
_entity.id
_entity.type
_entity.pdbx_description
1 polymer ?
#
loop_
_entity_poly.entity_id
_entity_poly.type
_entity_poly.pdbx_seq_one_letter_code
_entity_poly.pdbx_strand_id
1 'polypeptide(L)'
;MITITKKEEIVFNQIKIFHLEYEDGIPENIIKMELGMYEHELREILEELNSKNLIDYKEKKIKLSNFDIVINAVDSRKDVIKADLDAKEKKSLEIIESLADKDRIVPKYILEGNLLYEELKLTNFRMYHIILSLENKGIIKPISKTDGEYYLLL
;
A
#
# COMPACT_ATOMS: atom_id res chain seq x y z
N MET A 1 0.11 -4.87 -13.18
CA MET A 1 1.24 -5.18 -12.29
C MET A 1 0.81 -4.82 -10.89
N ILE A 2 0.85 -5.75 -9.94
CA ILE A 2 0.46 -5.50 -8.55
C ILE A 2 1.72 -5.60 -7.69
N THR A 3 1.89 -4.65 -6.78
CA THR A 3 3.03 -4.66 -5.85
C THR A 3 2.60 -5.25 -4.52
N ILE A 4 3.38 -6.19 -4.01
CA ILE A 4 3.18 -6.82 -2.70
C ILE A 4 4.53 -6.94 -1.98
N THR A 5 4.49 -7.15 -0.68
CA THR A 5 5.68 -7.43 0.11
C THR A 5 6.23 -8.81 -0.20
N LYS A 6 7.52 -9.05 0.07
CA LYS A 6 8.13 -10.39 -0.05
C LYS A 6 7.39 -11.46 0.77
N LYS A 7 6.84 -11.10 1.93
CA LYS A 7 6.02 -12.01 2.74
C LYS A 7 4.71 -12.39 2.05
N GLU A 8 3.99 -11.40 1.54
CA GLU A 8 2.78 -11.62 0.74
C GLU A 8 3.09 -12.47 -0.51
N GLU A 9 4.23 -12.25 -1.16
CA GLU A 9 4.67 -13.04 -2.32
C GLU A 9 4.88 -14.52 -1.98
N ILE A 10 5.55 -14.83 -0.87
CA ILE A 10 5.75 -16.22 -0.42
C ILE A 10 4.40 -16.91 -0.23
N VAL A 11 3.46 -16.25 0.47
CA VAL A 11 2.12 -16.79 0.70
C VAL A 11 1.36 -16.97 -0.61
N PHE A 12 1.40 -15.98 -1.50
CA PHE A 12 0.71 -16.04 -2.78
C PHE A 12 1.26 -17.14 -3.71
N ASN A 13 2.58 -17.32 -3.74
CA ASN A 13 3.21 -18.40 -4.49
C ASN A 13 2.82 -19.77 -3.94
N GLN A 14 2.72 -19.91 -2.62
CA GLN A 14 2.24 -21.15 -2.00
C GLN A 14 0.78 -21.44 -2.36
N ILE A 15 -0.08 -20.41 -2.38
CA ILE A 15 -1.47 -20.53 -2.83
C ILE A 15 -1.52 -20.96 -4.29
N LYS A 16 -0.67 -20.41 -5.17
CA LYS A 16 -0.58 -20.82 -6.58
C LYS A 16 -0.23 -22.30 -6.74
N ILE A 17 0.70 -22.81 -5.94
CA ILE A 17 1.10 -24.23 -5.95
C ILE A 17 -0.08 -25.10 -5.52
N PHE A 18 -0.68 -24.81 -4.35
CA PHE A 18 -1.79 -25.61 -3.82
C PHE A 18 -3.08 -25.49 -4.63
N HIS A 19 -3.28 -24.40 -5.37
CA HIS A 19 -4.49 -24.25 -6.18
C HIS A 19 -4.62 -25.36 -7.23
N LEU A 20 -3.51 -25.90 -7.73
CA LEU A 20 -3.49 -27.05 -8.65
C LEU A 20 -4.03 -28.33 -7.99
N GLU A 21 -3.97 -28.41 -6.66
CA GLU A 21 -4.36 -29.60 -5.89
C GLU A 21 -5.75 -29.47 -5.24
N TYR A 22 -6.30 -28.24 -5.16
CA TYR A 22 -7.55 -27.94 -4.44
C TYR A 22 -8.51 -27.07 -5.27
N GLU A 23 -9.27 -27.69 -6.18
CA GLU A 23 -10.25 -27.01 -7.06
C GLU A 23 -11.37 -26.28 -6.28
N ASP A 24 -11.82 -26.85 -5.16
CA ASP A 24 -12.90 -26.28 -4.33
C ASP A 24 -12.43 -25.19 -3.35
N GLY A 25 -11.14 -24.87 -3.37
CA GLY A 25 -10.52 -23.86 -2.51
C GLY A 25 -9.65 -24.48 -1.42
N ILE A 26 -8.51 -23.84 -1.19
CA ILE A 26 -7.46 -24.29 -0.29
C ILE A 26 -7.85 -23.92 1.14
N PRO A 27 -7.90 -24.87 2.09
CA PRO A 27 -8.11 -24.56 3.50
C PRO A 27 -6.92 -23.75 4.08
N GLU A 28 -7.23 -22.67 4.81
CA GLU A 28 -6.24 -21.79 5.48
C GLU A 28 -5.21 -22.58 6.32
N ASN A 29 -5.65 -23.64 6.99
CA ASN A 29 -4.79 -24.47 7.84
C ASN A 29 -3.66 -25.16 7.06
N ILE A 30 -3.84 -25.49 5.78
CA ILE A 30 -2.80 -26.13 4.97
C ILE A 30 -1.65 -25.17 4.74
N ILE A 31 -1.98 -23.94 4.32
CA ILE A 31 -0.98 -22.88 4.10
C ILE A 31 -0.30 -22.51 5.42
N LYS A 32 -1.05 -22.48 6.53
CA LYS A 32 -0.50 -22.25 7.87
C LYS A 32 0.55 -23.30 8.26
N MET A 33 0.25 -24.58 8.04
CA MET A 33 1.15 -25.68 8.36
C MET A 33 2.41 -25.67 7.49
N GLU A 34 2.25 -25.42 6.19
CA GLU A 34 3.37 -25.41 5.23
C GLU A 34 4.35 -24.27 5.51
N LEU A 35 3.83 -23.07 5.76
CA LEU A 35 4.66 -21.87 5.95
C LEU A 35 5.12 -21.66 7.39
N GLY A 36 4.64 -22.48 8.34
CA GLY A 36 4.99 -22.37 9.75
C GLY A 36 4.64 -21.01 10.38
N MET A 37 3.66 -20.29 9.83
CA MET A 37 3.28 -18.94 10.25
C MET A 37 2.21 -18.95 11.36
N TYR A 38 2.18 -17.88 12.14
CA TYR A 38 1.11 -17.69 13.12
C TYR A 38 -0.22 -17.37 12.43
N GLU A 39 -1.33 -17.81 13.03
CA GLU A 39 -2.66 -17.66 12.44
C GLU A 39 -3.06 -16.19 12.20
N HIS A 40 -2.72 -15.29 13.12
CA HIS A 40 -3.01 -13.87 12.96
C HIS A 40 -2.20 -13.24 11.81
N GLU A 41 -0.91 -13.59 11.69
CA GLU A 41 -0.02 -13.10 10.63
C GLU A 41 -0.49 -13.59 9.26
N LEU A 42 -0.85 -14.88 9.15
CA LEU A 42 -1.40 -15.43 7.91
C LEU A 42 -2.70 -14.73 7.52
N ARG A 43 -3.62 -14.51 8.47
CA ARG A 43 -4.88 -13.84 8.19
C ARG A 43 -4.69 -12.41 7.71
N GLU A 44 -3.79 -11.64 8.33
CA GLU A 44 -3.48 -10.29 7.85
C GLU A 44 -3.03 -10.32 6.39
N ILE A 45 -2.11 -11.24 6.04
CA ILE A 45 -1.62 -11.37 4.66
C ILE A 45 -2.74 -11.81 3.70
N LEU A 46 -3.59 -12.75 4.10
CA LEU A 46 -4.71 -13.20 3.27
C LEU A 46 -5.74 -12.09 3.03
N GLU A 47 -6.05 -11.28 4.04
CA GLU A 47 -6.93 -10.11 3.89
C GLU A 47 -6.30 -9.06 2.96
N GLU A 48 -4.99 -8.82 3.07
CA GLU A 48 -4.27 -7.91 2.17
C GLU A 48 -4.31 -8.42 0.71
N LEU A 49 -4.03 -9.71 0.48
CA LEU A 49 -4.12 -10.33 -0.84
C LEU A 49 -5.56 -10.31 -1.41
N ASN A 50 -6.56 -10.53 -0.56
CA ASN A 50 -7.99 -10.49 -0.91
C ASN A 50 -8.41 -9.07 -1.31
N SER A 51 -7.99 -8.05 -0.55
CA SER A 51 -8.26 -6.64 -0.86
C SER A 51 -7.68 -6.19 -2.21
N LYS A 52 -6.56 -6.81 -2.62
CA LYS A 52 -5.90 -6.59 -3.91
C LYS A 52 -6.50 -7.42 -5.05
N ASN A 53 -7.58 -8.15 -4.80
CA ASN A 53 -8.25 -9.06 -5.75
C ASN A 53 -7.32 -10.14 -6.32
N LEU A 54 -6.28 -10.54 -5.58
CA LEU A 54 -5.37 -11.62 -5.96
C LEU A 54 -5.97 -13.00 -5.63
N ILE A 55 -6.71 -13.07 -4.52
CA ILE A 55 -7.37 -14.28 -4.02
C ILE A 55 -8.80 -13.93 -3.59
N ASP A 56 -9.68 -14.94 -3.54
CA ASP A 56 -10.97 -14.88 -2.86
C ASP A 56 -10.84 -15.65 -1.54
N TYR A 57 -10.85 -14.92 -0.44
CA TYR A 57 -10.77 -15.48 0.91
C TYR A 57 -12.14 -15.41 1.59
N LYS A 58 -12.80 -16.57 1.73
CA LYS A 58 -14.11 -16.70 2.39
C LYS A 58 -14.18 -17.98 3.20
N GLU A 59 -14.78 -17.90 4.39
CA GLU A 59 -15.02 -19.07 5.26
C GLU A 59 -13.77 -19.94 5.49
N LYS A 60 -12.59 -19.31 5.66
CA LYS A 60 -11.29 -19.98 5.80
C LYS A 60 -10.85 -20.83 4.59
N LYS A 61 -11.46 -20.60 3.43
CA LYS A 61 -11.06 -21.18 2.15
C LYS A 61 -10.54 -20.09 1.24
N ILE A 62 -9.53 -20.45 0.46
CA ILE A 62 -8.79 -19.55 -0.41
C ILE A 62 -8.89 -20.07 -1.84
N LYS A 63 -9.43 -19.24 -2.74
CA LYS A 63 -9.42 -19.50 -4.18
C LYS A 63 -8.54 -18.48 -4.87
N LEU A 64 -7.74 -18.92 -5.83
CA LEU A 64 -6.96 -18.00 -6.65
C LEU A 64 -7.92 -17.31 -7.64
N SER A 65 -7.92 -15.98 -7.68
CA SER A 65 -8.81 -15.24 -8.57
C SER A 65 -8.17 -14.96 -9.94
N ASN A 66 -6.84 -14.86 -10.01
CA ASN A 66 -6.15 -14.46 -11.23
C ASN A 66 -4.72 -15.04 -11.33
N PHE A 67 -4.46 -15.82 -12.39
CA PHE A 67 -3.16 -16.51 -12.57
C PHE A 67 -2.08 -15.63 -13.23
N ASP A 68 -2.46 -14.78 -14.17
CA ASP A 68 -1.55 -14.08 -15.10
C ASP A 68 -1.13 -12.67 -14.63
N ILE A 69 -1.37 -12.34 -13.36
CA ILE A 69 -0.95 -11.04 -12.83
C ILE A 69 0.56 -11.02 -12.63
N VAL A 70 1.23 -10.07 -13.28
CA VAL A 70 2.65 -9.74 -13.02
C VAL A 70 2.77 -9.12 -11.63
N ILE A 71 3.50 -9.80 -10.76
CA ILE A 71 3.77 -9.37 -9.38
C ILE A 71 5.12 -8.67 -9.30
N ASN A 72 5.15 -7.55 -8.60
CA ASN A 72 6.38 -6.91 -8.17
C ASN A 72 6.50 -7.06 -6.64
N ALA A 73 7.59 -7.67 -6.17
CA ALA A 73 7.80 -7.93 -4.75
C ALA A 73 8.79 -6.92 -4.16
N VAL A 74 8.40 -6.28 -3.06
CA VAL A 74 9.18 -5.25 -2.37
C VAL A 74 9.38 -5.58 -0.89
N ASP A 75 10.35 -4.94 -0.26
CA ASP A 75 10.79 -5.31 1.09
C ASP A 75 9.83 -4.86 2.20
N SER A 76 9.04 -3.80 1.98
CA SER A 76 8.17 -3.26 3.02
C SER A 76 6.79 -2.80 2.50
N ARG A 77 5.81 -2.72 3.41
CA ARG A 77 4.50 -2.12 3.12
C ARG A 77 4.61 -0.67 2.61
N LYS A 78 5.61 0.09 3.09
CA LYS A 78 5.89 1.44 2.60
C LYS A 78 6.28 1.43 1.12
N ASP A 79 7.06 0.44 0.70
CA ASP A 79 7.48 0.31 -0.71
C ASP A 79 6.32 -0.14 -1.60
N VAL A 80 5.39 -0.95 -1.08
CA VAL A 80 4.14 -1.32 -1.79
C VAL A 80 3.34 -0.06 -2.06
N ILE A 81 3.11 0.73 -1.00
CA ILE A 81 2.37 1.98 -1.09
C ILE A 81 3.03 2.94 -2.08
N LYS A 82 4.37 3.04 -2.08
CA LYS A 82 5.13 3.86 -3.04
C LYS A 82 5.00 3.38 -4.48
N ALA A 83 4.94 2.06 -4.70
CA ALA A 83 4.80 1.48 -6.05
C ALA A 83 3.37 1.60 -6.60
N ASP A 84 2.37 1.68 -5.73
CA ASP A 84 0.96 1.95 -6.08
C ASP A 84 0.67 3.44 -6.26
N LEU A 85 1.67 4.32 -6.15
CA LEU A 85 1.53 5.74 -6.46
C LEU A 85 1.48 5.95 -7.96
N ASP A 86 0.50 6.72 -8.43
CA ASP A 86 0.55 7.24 -9.80
C ASP A 86 1.72 8.22 -9.99
N ALA A 87 2.04 8.54 -11.24
CA ALA A 87 3.20 9.39 -11.56
C ALA A 87 3.16 10.78 -10.87
N LYS A 88 1.96 11.32 -10.60
CA LYS A 88 1.80 12.60 -9.92
C LYS A 88 1.85 12.46 -8.41
N GLU A 89 1.29 11.39 -7.86
CA GLU A 89 1.40 11.05 -6.44
C GLU A 89 2.86 10.82 -6.05
N LYS A 90 3.62 10.11 -6.89
CA LYS A 90 5.05 9.86 -6.67
C LYS A 90 5.86 11.16 -6.67
N LYS A 91 5.67 12.02 -7.67
CA LYS A 91 6.31 13.34 -7.69
C LYS A 91 5.89 14.23 -6.51
N SER A 92 4.62 14.17 -6.13
CA SER A 92 4.13 14.92 -4.96
C SER A 92 4.81 14.43 -3.68
N LEU A 93 5.03 13.12 -3.55
CA LEU A 93 5.77 12.55 -2.43
C LEU A 93 7.24 12.96 -2.44
N GLU A 94 7.91 12.96 -3.59
CA GLU A 94 9.30 13.45 -3.72
C GLU A 94 9.40 14.93 -3.28
N ILE A 95 8.42 15.76 -3.65
CA ILE A 95 8.34 17.16 -3.19
C ILE A 95 8.16 17.20 -1.67
N ILE A 96 7.24 16.42 -1.09
CA ILE A 96 7.03 16.36 0.37
C ILE A 96 8.32 15.95 1.09
N GLU A 97 9.00 14.91 0.61
CA GLU A 97 10.26 14.42 1.17
C GLU A 97 11.37 15.50 1.10
N SER A 98 11.37 16.33 0.06
CA SER A 98 12.34 17.44 -0.09
C SER A 98 12.05 18.65 0.80
N LEU A 99 10.78 18.90 1.12
CA LEU A 99 10.33 20.03 1.94
C LEU A 99 10.30 19.69 3.44
N ALA A 100 10.29 18.41 3.79
CA ALA A 100 10.24 17.95 5.16
C ALA A 100 11.51 18.34 5.93
N ASP A 101 11.31 18.86 7.14
CA ASP A 101 12.42 19.15 8.04
C ASP A 101 12.92 17.88 8.76
N LYS A 102 13.81 18.07 9.74
CA LYS A 102 14.38 16.97 10.54
C LYS A 102 13.34 16.20 11.35
N ASP A 103 12.22 16.83 11.68
CA ASP A 103 11.11 16.21 12.42
C ASP A 103 10.08 15.57 11.47
N ARG A 104 10.38 15.51 10.16
CA ARG A 104 9.53 14.97 9.10
C ARG A 104 8.20 15.73 8.96
N ILE A 105 8.20 17.02 9.27
CA ILE A 105 7.02 17.88 9.13
C ILE A 105 7.18 18.88 7.98
N VAL A 106 6.07 19.22 7.35
CA VAL A 106 5.99 20.23 6.29
C VAL A 106 4.84 21.19 6.62
N PRO A 107 5.04 22.51 6.65
CA PRO A 107 3.93 23.46 6.79
C PRO A 107 2.93 23.30 5.65
N LYS A 108 1.64 23.21 5.99
CA LYS A 108 0.56 22.92 5.03
C LYS A 108 0.55 23.87 3.85
N TYR A 109 0.66 25.18 4.12
CA TYR A 109 0.67 26.21 3.08
C TYR A 109 1.89 26.14 2.14
N ILE A 110 3.05 25.68 2.63
CA ILE A 110 4.25 25.52 1.80
C ILE A 110 4.06 24.34 0.85
N LEU A 111 3.58 23.21 1.37
CA LEU A 111 3.31 22.03 0.54
C LEU A 111 2.25 22.34 -0.52
N GLU A 112 1.09 22.84 -0.10
CA GLU A 112 -0.02 23.14 -1.00
C GLU A 112 0.39 24.19 -2.04
N GLY A 113 1.10 25.24 -1.65
CA GLY A 113 1.64 26.24 -2.57
C GLY A 113 2.59 25.63 -3.61
N ASN A 114 3.50 24.77 -3.20
CA ASN A 114 4.43 24.10 -4.12
C ASN A 114 3.68 23.22 -5.13
N LEU A 115 2.73 22.41 -4.66
CA LEU A 115 1.92 21.53 -5.50
C LEU A 115 1.08 22.31 -6.54
N LEU A 116 0.57 23.50 -6.17
CA LEU A 116 -0.27 24.32 -7.05
C LEU A 116 0.51 25.17 -8.05
N TYR A 117 1.68 25.69 -7.68
CA TYR A 117 2.31 26.78 -8.42
C TYR A 117 3.70 26.44 -9.00
N GLU A 118 4.38 25.42 -8.48
CA GLU A 118 5.76 25.07 -8.87
C GLU A 118 5.78 24.03 -10.01
N GLU A 119 6.47 22.90 -9.84
CA GLU A 119 6.71 21.95 -10.93
C GLU A 119 5.42 21.26 -11.40
N LEU A 120 4.56 20.85 -10.46
CA LEU A 120 3.38 20.03 -10.78
C LEU A 120 2.18 20.83 -11.30
N LYS A 121 2.10 22.12 -10.95
CA LYS A 121 1.03 23.05 -11.32
C LYS A 121 -0.37 22.42 -11.25
N LEU A 122 -0.66 21.78 -10.12
CA LEU A 122 -1.92 21.09 -9.93
C LEU A 122 -3.07 22.08 -9.83
N THR A 123 -4.28 21.64 -10.20
CA THR A 123 -5.50 22.37 -9.84
C THR A 123 -5.82 22.11 -8.36
N ASN A 124 -6.54 23.02 -7.71
CA ASN A 124 -7.00 22.84 -6.31
C ASN A 124 -7.67 21.47 -6.10
N PHE A 125 -8.53 21.07 -7.03
CA PHE A 125 -9.19 19.76 -7.00
C PHE A 125 -8.18 18.61 -7.02
N ARG A 126 -7.21 18.63 -7.95
CA ARG A 126 -6.21 17.56 -8.07
C ARG A 126 -5.25 17.52 -6.88
N MET A 127 -4.81 18.67 -6.39
CA MET A 127 -3.98 18.77 -5.19
C MET A 127 -4.69 18.14 -4.00
N TYR A 128 -5.95 18.53 -3.74
CA TYR A 128 -6.74 17.99 -2.64
C TYR A 128 -6.87 16.46 -2.73
N HIS A 129 -7.18 15.94 -3.92
CA HIS A 129 -7.28 14.50 -4.14
C HIS A 129 -5.96 13.75 -3.91
N ILE A 130 -4.82 14.33 -4.31
CA ILE A 130 -3.51 13.74 -4.06
C ILE A 130 -3.21 13.74 -2.56
N ILE A 131 -3.38 14.87 -1.87
CA ILE A 131 -3.17 14.95 -0.41
C ILE A 131 -4.04 13.92 0.30
N LEU A 132 -5.35 13.87 -0.03
CA LEU A 132 -6.28 12.91 0.54
C LEU A 132 -5.87 11.46 0.25
N SER A 133 -5.40 11.17 -0.96
CA SER A 133 -4.90 9.83 -1.31
C SER A 133 -3.67 9.45 -0.48
N LEU A 134 -2.70 10.36 -0.33
CA LEU A 134 -1.51 10.15 0.49
C LEU A 134 -1.86 9.98 1.99
N GLU A 135 -2.85 10.73 2.49
CA GLU A 135 -3.40 10.56 3.85
C GLU A 135 -4.05 9.18 4.03
N ASN A 136 -4.94 8.79 3.10
CA ASN A 136 -5.63 7.50 3.14
C ASN A 136 -4.65 6.31 3.04
N LYS A 137 -3.56 6.48 2.29
CA LYS A 137 -2.47 5.51 2.17
C LYS A 137 -1.54 5.52 3.40
N GLY A 138 -1.79 6.36 4.40
CA GLY A 138 -1.00 6.44 5.64
C GLY A 138 0.43 6.96 5.42
N ILE A 139 0.65 7.74 4.37
CA ILE A 139 1.97 8.30 4.04
C ILE A 139 2.18 9.62 4.76
N ILE A 140 1.14 10.45 4.82
CA ILE A 140 1.14 11.72 5.54
C ILE A 140 -0.03 11.79 6.50
N LYS A 141 0.08 12.66 7.51
CA LYS A 141 -1.00 12.94 8.46
C LYS A 141 -1.05 14.44 8.78
N PRO A 142 -2.22 15.09 8.74
CA PRO A 142 -2.35 16.47 9.19
C PRO A 142 -2.13 16.56 10.70
N ILE A 143 -1.36 17.56 11.13
CA ILE A 143 -1.14 17.90 12.53
C ILE A 143 -1.23 19.42 12.72
N SER A 144 -1.77 19.85 13.85
CA SER A 144 -1.80 21.25 14.26
C SER A 144 -0.73 21.51 15.33
N LYS A 145 0.02 22.59 15.18
CA LYS A 145 0.94 23.13 16.20
C LYS A 145 0.49 24.52 16.62
N THR A 146 1.13 25.07 17.64
CA THR A 146 0.82 26.41 18.17
C THR A 146 0.96 27.53 17.14
N ASP A 147 1.77 27.31 16.10
CA ASP A 147 2.11 28.29 15.06
C ASP A 147 1.49 27.98 13.69
N GLY A 148 0.71 26.90 13.54
CA GLY A 148 0.00 26.61 12.29
C GLY A 148 -0.33 25.15 12.04
N GLU A 149 -0.71 24.89 10.78
CA GLU A 149 -1.09 23.57 10.26
C GLU A 149 0.06 22.95 9.46
N TYR A 150 0.27 21.65 9.66
CA TYR A 150 1.38 20.91 9.08
C TYR A 150 0.94 19.53 8.61
N TYR A 151 1.77 18.93 7.77
CA TYR A 151 1.73 17.50 7.45
C TYR A 151 2.93 16.80 8.07
N LEU A 152 2.70 15.71 8.80
CA LEU A 152 3.72 14.78 9.27
C LEU A 152 3.86 13.64 8.27
N LEU A 153 5.08 13.37 7.81
CA LEU A 153 5.40 12.21 6.98
C LEU A 153 5.65 10.98 7.86
N LEU A 154 4.92 9.88 7.61
CA LEU A 154 4.90 8.66 8.44
C LEU A 154 5.98 7.63 8.04
#